data_AF-A0A2E7VKR9-F1
#
_entry.id   AF-A0A2E7VKR9-F1
#
_cell.length_a   1.000
_cell.length_b   1.000
_cell.length_c   1.000
_cell.angle_alpha   90.00
_cell.angle_beta   90.00
_cell.angle_gamma   90.00
#
_symmetry.space_group_name_H-M   'P 1'
#
loop_
_entity.id
_entity.type
_entity.pdbx_description
1 polymer ?
#
loop_
_entity_poly.entity_id
_entity_poly.type
_entity_poly.pdbx_seq_one_letter_code
_entity_poly.pdbx_strand_id
1 'polypeptide(L)'
;MDSEAFLRRLETHRQGRRITDESYARIAAHERNIAFPTSFTVGASAADPVDNGRYLFSKAYNMKFGLGVAATLGATLILVGTGLLCVLIDDAIDVEMVTPLFGVIALVAYFAPVSNLEGRAKEFVNEARSILFAVGLIISVAWFLFEILEWDGNDEFPSNLSTMLPLLGVALFASHFAREMDAYVSHNLSWVLWFFPLGFAYCDSEFGYAFSLSIIMVALVAEMVWEWSSDSRPSSSGVQAVMQGMMLGIIAWISLFVYEDWLEIGYIYPVLLLVGWFVVAELAKHQRWARFYPSGGNKGWLPVLLVLVFFTGLPLYTGLQISYDFGPDEIGVGDFD
;
A
#
# COMPACT_ATOMS: atom_id res chain seq x y z
N MET A 1 -36.34 23.53 30.42
CA MET A 1 -37.59 22.75 30.53
C MET A 1 -37.55 22.02 31.86
N ASP A 2 -38.65 21.94 32.57
CA ASP A 2 -38.73 21.19 33.84
C ASP A 2 -38.69 19.69 33.56
N SER A 3 -37.64 19.00 34.04
CA SER A 3 -37.38 17.58 33.77
C SER A 3 -38.53 16.70 34.24
N GLU A 4 -39.19 17.06 35.35
CA GLU A 4 -40.36 16.33 35.85
C GLU A 4 -41.57 16.43 34.90
N ALA A 5 -41.81 17.62 34.33
CA ALA A 5 -42.87 17.83 33.36
C ALA A 5 -42.62 17.06 32.06
N PHE A 6 -41.37 16.91 31.66
CA PHE A 6 -40.97 16.11 30.50
C PHE A 6 -41.17 14.61 30.74
N LEU A 7 -40.68 14.07 31.86
CA LEU A 7 -40.84 12.65 32.20
C LEU A 7 -42.30 12.23 32.35
N ARG A 8 -43.15 13.13 32.86
CA ARG A 8 -44.59 12.89 32.96
C ARG A 8 -45.28 12.80 31.59
N ARG A 9 -44.86 13.62 30.62
CA ARG A 9 -45.34 13.50 29.22
C ARG A 9 -44.85 12.20 28.60
N LEU A 10 -43.58 11.86 28.80
CA LEU A 10 -42.97 10.62 28.29
C LEU A 10 -43.66 9.36 28.83
N GLU A 11 -44.05 9.35 30.11
CA GLU A 11 -44.81 8.27 30.73
C GLU A 11 -46.18 8.06 30.06
N THR A 12 -46.81 9.15 29.62
CA THR A 12 -48.09 9.07 28.87
C THR A 12 -47.90 8.36 27.53
N HIS A 13 -46.74 8.52 26.89
CA HIS A 13 -46.39 7.81 25.66
C HIS A 13 -46.04 6.34 25.90
N ARG A 14 -45.46 6.00 27.05
CA ARG A 14 -45.20 4.61 27.48
C ARG A 14 -46.51 3.86 27.71
N GLN A 15 -47.43 4.46 28.45
CA GLN A 15 -48.76 3.90 28.71
C GLN A 15 -49.58 3.72 27.42
N GLY A 16 -49.38 4.61 26.44
CA GLY A 16 -49.94 4.48 25.10
C GLY A 16 -49.26 3.47 24.18
N ARG A 17 -48.27 2.68 24.69
CA ARG A 17 -47.42 1.74 23.93
C ARG A 17 -46.71 2.34 22.71
N ARG A 18 -46.51 3.67 22.68
CA ARG A 18 -45.82 4.37 21.59
C ARG A 18 -44.30 4.32 21.74
N ILE A 19 -43.82 4.03 22.95
CA ILE A 19 -42.41 3.82 23.28
C ILE A 19 -42.27 2.53 24.09
N THR A 20 -41.15 1.83 23.94
CA THR A 20 -40.83 0.63 24.72
C THR A 20 -40.39 0.98 26.14
N ASP A 21 -40.61 0.08 27.09
CA ASP A 21 -40.18 0.26 28.49
C ASP A 21 -38.65 0.48 28.61
N GLU A 22 -37.88 -0.16 27.73
CA GLU A 22 -36.42 0.01 27.66
C GLU A 22 -36.02 1.42 27.19
N SER A 23 -36.73 1.96 26.19
CA SER A 23 -36.49 3.33 25.71
C SER A 23 -36.86 4.38 26.77
N TYR A 24 -37.97 4.15 27.50
CA TYR A 24 -38.37 5.00 28.62
C TYR A 24 -37.32 5.00 29.74
N ALA A 25 -36.83 3.83 30.15
CA ALA A 25 -35.83 3.70 31.20
C ALA A 25 -34.53 4.43 30.86
N ARG A 26 -34.08 4.36 29.60
CA ARG A 26 -32.86 5.05 29.13
C ARG A 26 -33.01 6.57 29.17
N ILE A 27 -34.14 7.09 28.71
CA ILE A 27 -34.40 8.54 28.69
C ILE A 27 -34.59 9.07 30.12
N ALA A 28 -35.30 8.32 30.98
CA ALA A 28 -35.48 8.69 32.38
C ALA A 28 -34.16 8.71 33.17
N ALA A 29 -33.24 7.78 32.88
CA ALA A 29 -31.92 7.77 33.48
C ALA A 29 -31.06 8.96 33.00
N HIS A 30 -31.19 9.37 31.75
CA HIS A 30 -30.46 10.51 31.20
C HIS A 30 -30.94 11.85 31.79
N GLU A 31 -32.25 12.03 31.90
CA GLU A 31 -32.88 13.23 32.49
C GLU A 31 -32.59 13.39 33.99
N ARG A 32 -32.52 12.29 34.74
CA ARG A 32 -32.21 12.31 36.18
C ARG A 32 -30.72 12.53 36.49
N ASN A 33 -29.83 12.33 35.52
CA ASN A 33 -28.38 12.45 35.69
C ASN A 33 -27.81 13.83 35.30
N ILE A 34 -28.66 14.86 35.15
CA ILE A 34 -28.21 16.24 34.90
C ILE A 34 -27.71 16.86 36.21
N ALA A 35 -26.56 16.40 36.68
CA ALA A 35 -25.77 17.06 37.73
C ALA A 35 -24.48 17.61 37.10
N PHE A 36 -24.54 18.88 36.71
CA PHE A 36 -23.46 19.79 36.29
C PHE A 36 -22.68 19.47 34.99
N PRO A 37 -22.35 20.51 34.19
CA PRO A 37 -21.74 20.33 32.88
C PRO A 37 -20.23 20.06 33.05
N THR A 38 -19.81 18.82 32.88
CA THR A 38 -18.43 18.56 32.46
C THR A 38 -18.27 19.17 31.07
N SER A 39 -17.42 20.20 30.98
CA SER A 39 -16.78 20.75 29.79
C SER A 39 -17.33 20.25 28.45
N PHE A 40 -17.89 21.17 27.67
CA PHE A 40 -18.16 20.97 26.25
C PHE A 40 -16.84 20.65 25.51
N THR A 41 -16.44 19.39 25.51
CA THR A 41 -15.67 18.80 24.42
C THR A 41 -16.68 18.54 23.31
N VAL A 42 -16.43 19.09 22.12
CA VAL A 42 -17.12 18.71 20.90
C VAL A 42 -16.99 17.20 20.76
N GLY A 43 -18.03 16.49 21.19
CA GLY A 43 -18.06 15.04 21.19
C GLY A 43 -17.98 14.57 19.75
N ALA A 44 -16.90 13.85 19.43
CA ALA A 44 -16.90 12.93 18.33
C ALA A 44 -18.21 12.14 18.41
N SER A 45 -19.05 12.28 17.38
CA SER A 45 -20.25 11.46 17.20
C SER A 45 -19.90 10.05 17.62
N ALA A 46 -20.61 9.53 18.61
CA ALA A 46 -20.44 8.18 19.12
C ALA A 46 -20.23 7.26 17.91
N ALA A 47 -19.00 6.77 17.77
CA ALA A 47 -18.68 5.84 16.73
C ALA A 47 -19.58 4.64 17.01
N ASP A 48 -20.46 4.32 16.05
CA ASP A 48 -21.07 3.00 16.00
C ASP A 48 -19.98 1.98 16.32
N PRO A 49 -20.27 0.94 17.13
CA PRO A 49 -19.31 -0.12 17.36
C PRO A 49 -18.95 -0.68 15.99
N VAL A 50 -17.78 -0.28 15.50
CA VAL A 50 -17.29 -0.68 14.19
C VAL A 50 -17.11 -2.18 14.32
N ASP A 51 -17.93 -2.93 13.58
CA ASP A 51 -17.77 -4.36 13.39
C ASP A 51 -16.42 -4.59 12.69
N ASN A 52 -15.36 -4.61 13.51
CA ASN A 52 -13.96 -4.63 13.10
C ASN A 52 -13.54 -5.97 12.48
N GLY A 53 -14.44 -6.95 12.37
CA GLY A 53 -14.04 -8.35 12.17
C GLY A 53 -14.46 -9.03 10.88
N ARG A 54 -15.50 -8.57 10.17
CA ARG A 54 -16.18 -9.45 9.20
C ARG A 54 -15.97 -9.19 7.71
N TYR A 55 -15.60 -7.96 7.30
CA TYR A 55 -15.55 -7.63 5.86
C TYR A 55 -14.28 -6.87 5.50
N LEU A 56 -13.58 -7.34 4.47
CA LEU A 56 -12.38 -6.72 3.85
C LEU A 56 -12.63 -5.30 3.31
N PHE A 57 -13.90 -4.89 3.14
CA PHE A 57 -14.32 -3.58 2.64
C PHE A 57 -15.27 -2.85 3.59
N SER A 58 -14.99 -2.91 4.90
CA SER A 58 -15.75 -2.14 5.89
C SER A 58 -15.50 -0.64 5.74
N LYS A 59 -16.43 0.19 6.25
CA LYS A 59 -16.30 1.65 6.27
C LYS A 59 -15.00 2.13 6.93
N ALA A 60 -14.50 1.41 7.92
CA ALA A 60 -13.25 1.73 8.60
C ALA A 60 -12.03 1.50 7.68
N TYR A 61 -12.03 0.42 6.89
CA TYR A 61 -10.98 0.16 5.90
C TYR A 61 -10.95 1.25 4.81
N ASN A 62 -12.11 1.60 4.25
CA ASN A 62 -12.18 2.64 3.21
C ASN A 62 -11.75 4.01 3.74
N MET A 63 -12.07 4.32 5.00
CA MET A 63 -11.63 5.56 5.65
C MET A 63 -10.10 5.57 5.84
N LYS A 64 -9.50 4.48 6.34
CA LYS A 64 -8.06 4.40 6.54
C LYS A 64 -7.30 4.43 5.22
N PHE A 65 -7.80 3.77 4.18
CA PHE A 65 -7.27 3.88 2.83
C PHE A 65 -7.32 5.32 2.29
N GLY A 66 -8.46 6.00 2.43
CA GLY A 66 -8.61 7.40 2.04
C GLY A 66 -7.65 8.35 2.79
N LEU A 67 -7.44 8.10 4.09
CA LEU A 67 -6.43 8.83 4.88
C LEU A 67 -5.01 8.55 4.39
N GLY A 68 -4.70 7.31 4.01
CA GLY A 68 -3.43 6.94 3.40
C GLY A 68 -3.20 7.65 2.06
N VAL A 69 -4.21 7.72 1.18
CA VAL A 69 -4.12 8.47 -0.08
C VAL A 69 -3.90 9.96 0.17
N ALA A 70 -4.63 10.56 1.12
CA ALA A 70 -4.43 11.96 1.49
C ALA A 70 -3.02 12.21 2.07
N ALA A 71 -2.52 11.29 2.89
CA ALA A 71 -1.16 11.34 3.42
C ALA A 71 -0.11 11.24 2.30
N THR A 72 -0.33 10.39 1.29
CA THR A 72 0.51 10.31 0.10
C THR A 72 0.58 11.64 -0.63
N LEU A 73 -0.57 12.26 -0.92
CA LEU A 73 -0.59 13.57 -1.59
C LEU A 73 0.16 14.64 -0.79
N GLY A 74 -0.07 14.69 0.53
CA GLY A 74 0.59 15.64 1.42
C GLY A 74 2.10 15.42 1.51
N ALA A 75 2.55 14.17 1.66
CA ALA A 75 3.96 13.82 1.71
C ALA A 75 4.66 14.12 0.38
N THR A 76 4.03 13.79 -0.76
CA THR A 76 4.58 14.11 -2.10
C THR A 76 4.78 15.60 -2.29
N LEU A 77 3.83 16.45 -1.86
CA LEU A 77 4.00 17.90 -1.94
C LEU A 77 5.19 18.42 -1.11
N ILE A 78 5.41 17.86 0.08
CA ILE A 78 6.58 18.20 0.92
C ILE A 78 7.87 17.78 0.22
N LEU A 79 7.92 16.57 -0.34
CA LEU A 79 9.11 16.05 -1.02
C LEU A 79 9.45 16.83 -2.29
N VAL A 80 8.44 17.13 -3.12
CA VAL A 80 8.61 17.96 -4.33
C VAL A 80 9.04 19.38 -3.96
N GLY A 81 8.39 20.01 -2.97
CA GLY A 81 8.77 21.34 -2.50
C GLY A 81 10.20 21.37 -1.95
N THR A 82 10.63 20.29 -1.29
CA THR A 82 12.01 20.12 -0.82
C THR A 82 12.98 19.99 -1.99
N GLY A 83 12.68 19.17 -3.00
CA GLY A 83 13.51 19.05 -4.20
C GLY A 83 13.69 20.39 -4.92
N LEU A 84 12.61 21.15 -5.10
CA LEU A 84 12.68 22.50 -5.68
C LEU A 84 13.52 23.46 -4.83
N LEU A 85 13.43 23.36 -3.50
CA LEU A 85 14.27 24.17 -2.61
C LEU A 85 15.75 23.81 -2.74
N CYS A 86 16.09 22.52 -2.86
CA CYS A 86 17.47 22.09 -3.10
C CYS A 86 18.02 22.69 -4.39
N VAL A 87 17.26 22.62 -5.49
CA VAL A 87 17.65 23.23 -6.79
C VAL A 87 17.89 24.73 -6.66
N LEU A 88 17.01 25.45 -5.97
CA LEU A 88 17.17 26.91 -5.76
C LEU A 88 18.39 27.27 -4.91
N ILE A 89 18.74 26.43 -3.93
CA ILE A 89 19.92 26.66 -3.09
C ILE A 89 21.18 26.36 -3.90
N ASP A 90 21.18 25.27 -4.66
CA ASP A 90 22.31 24.88 -5.50
C ASP A 90 22.62 25.98 -6.53
N ASP A 91 21.60 26.49 -7.23
CA ASP A 91 21.73 27.62 -8.16
C ASP A 91 22.28 28.91 -7.50
N ALA A 92 22.00 29.12 -6.21
CA ALA A 92 22.33 30.37 -5.52
C ALA A 92 23.71 30.37 -4.86
N ILE A 93 24.15 29.23 -4.32
CA ILE A 93 25.38 29.13 -3.52
C ILE A 93 26.30 27.97 -3.90
N ASP A 94 25.96 27.18 -4.92
CA ASP A 94 26.78 26.05 -5.44
C ASP A 94 27.09 25.02 -4.33
N VAL A 95 26.04 24.60 -3.62
CA VAL A 95 26.13 23.65 -2.52
C VAL A 95 25.12 22.52 -2.72
N GLU A 96 25.65 21.30 -2.83
CA GLU A 96 24.90 20.06 -2.88
C GLU A 96 24.05 19.85 -1.60
N MET A 97 22.74 20.00 -1.73
CA MET A 97 21.79 19.92 -0.61
C MET A 97 20.85 18.73 -0.67
N VAL A 98 20.82 17.95 -1.76
CA VAL A 98 19.82 16.88 -1.92
C VAL A 98 20.01 15.79 -0.87
N THR A 99 21.21 15.20 -0.79
CA THR A 99 21.52 14.18 0.22
C THR A 99 21.26 14.66 1.66
N PRO A 100 21.78 15.82 2.13
CA PRO A 100 21.56 16.23 3.51
C PRO A 100 20.10 16.60 3.81
N LEU A 101 19.36 17.30 2.93
CA LEU A 101 17.97 17.67 3.23
C LEU A 101 17.05 16.45 3.28
N PHE A 102 17.13 15.56 2.28
CA PHE A 102 16.30 14.35 2.25
C PHE A 102 16.72 13.35 3.34
N GLY A 103 18.01 13.28 3.68
CA GLY A 103 18.50 12.52 4.84
C GLY A 103 17.95 13.05 6.17
N VAL A 104 17.91 14.37 6.36
CA VAL A 104 17.29 14.99 7.55
C VAL A 104 15.79 14.71 7.60
N ILE A 105 15.08 14.80 6.47
CA ILE A 105 13.65 14.45 6.40
C ILE A 105 13.43 12.99 6.86
N ALA A 106 14.25 12.06 6.35
CA ALA A 106 14.14 10.67 6.74
C ALA A 106 14.42 10.47 8.25
N LEU A 107 15.49 11.08 8.77
CA LEU A 107 15.82 11.02 10.21
C LEU A 107 14.72 11.61 11.09
N VAL A 108 14.17 12.77 10.73
CA VAL A 108 13.08 13.41 11.46
C VAL A 108 11.82 12.53 11.41
N ALA A 109 11.48 11.97 10.25
CA ALA A 109 10.33 11.08 10.12
C ALA A 109 10.50 9.80 10.97
N TYR A 110 11.72 9.28 11.06
CA TYR A 110 12.05 8.11 11.89
C TYR A 110 11.96 8.43 13.39
N PHE A 111 12.62 9.49 13.85
CA PHE A 111 12.73 9.84 15.28
C PHE A 111 11.56 10.68 15.83
N ALA A 112 10.63 11.15 14.98
CA ALA A 112 9.53 11.97 15.44
C ALA A 112 8.75 11.27 16.58
N PRO A 113 8.56 11.93 17.75
CA PRO A 113 7.84 11.32 18.84
C PRO A 113 6.38 11.13 18.47
N VAL A 114 5.83 9.93 18.74
CA VAL A 114 4.39 9.68 18.68
C VAL A 114 3.75 10.37 19.89
N SER A 115 3.59 11.69 19.83
CA SER A 115 2.73 12.40 20.80
C SER A 115 1.34 11.75 20.77
N ASN A 116 0.64 11.70 21.90
CA ASN A 116 -0.67 11.06 22.16
C ASN A 116 -1.76 11.30 21.10
N LEU A 117 -1.56 10.80 19.88
CA LEU A 117 -2.47 10.90 18.76
C LEU A 117 -3.33 9.64 18.80
N GLU A 118 -4.64 9.85 18.79
CA GLU A 118 -5.63 8.77 18.80
C GLU A 118 -6.51 8.83 17.54
N GLY A 119 -7.04 7.68 17.15
CA GLY A 119 -7.95 7.55 16.02
C GLY A 119 -7.33 7.97 14.68
N ARG A 120 -8.13 8.66 13.84
CA ARG A 120 -7.80 8.99 12.44
C ARG A 120 -6.52 9.82 12.27
N ALA A 121 -6.21 10.68 13.25
CA ALA A 121 -5.02 11.51 13.20
C ALA A 121 -3.75 10.66 13.31
N LYS A 122 -3.77 9.62 14.15
CA LYS A 122 -2.66 8.66 14.26
C LYS A 122 -2.44 7.93 12.94
N GLU A 123 -3.51 7.45 12.31
CA GLU A 123 -3.43 6.73 11.03
C GLU A 123 -2.84 7.61 9.92
N PHE A 124 -3.30 8.86 9.80
CA PHE A 124 -2.78 9.82 8.83
C PHE A 124 -1.29 10.13 9.05
N VAL A 125 -0.90 10.44 10.30
CA VAL A 125 0.48 10.79 10.64
C VAL A 125 1.41 9.60 10.43
N ASN A 126 0.96 8.38 10.76
CA ASN A 126 1.73 7.17 10.55
C ASN A 126 2.00 6.91 9.06
N GLU A 127 0.99 7.09 8.20
CA GLU A 127 1.16 7.01 6.74
C GLU A 127 2.12 8.08 6.22
N ALA A 128 1.92 9.34 6.61
CA ALA A 128 2.77 10.45 6.16
C ALA A 128 4.23 10.27 6.59
N ARG A 129 4.48 9.86 7.83
CA ARG A 129 5.82 9.58 8.35
C ARG A 129 6.49 8.43 7.61
N SER A 130 5.75 7.35 7.37
CA SER A 130 6.24 6.20 6.61
C SER A 130 6.70 6.61 5.21
N ILE A 131 5.92 7.45 4.50
CA ILE A 131 6.27 7.95 3.17
C ILE A 131 7.47 8.89 3.21
N LEU A 132 7.48 9.87 4.12
CA LEU A 132 8.60 10.81 4.26
C LEU A 132 9.90 10.10 4.62
N PHE A 133 9.82 9.07 5.46
CA PHE A 133 10.95 8.20 5.78
C PHE A 133 11.42 7.42 4.55
N ALA A 134 10.53 6.65 3.93
CA ALA A 134 10.85 5.78 2.80
C ALA A 134 11.43 6.56 1.61
N VAL A 135 10.71 7.61 1.19
CA VAL A 135 11.06 8.39 0.00
C VAL A 135 12.20 9.36 0.30
N GLY A 136 12.27 9.92 1.50
CA GLY A 136 13.43 10.71 1.90
C GLY A 136 14.72 9.88 1.86
N LEU A 137 14.66 8.66 2.38
CA LEU A 137 15.82 7.79 2.43
C LEU A 137 16.21 7.26 1.05
N ILE A 138 15.26 6.89 0.17
CA ILE A 138 15.59 6.44 -1.19
C ILE A 138 16.24 7.57 -2.00
N ILE A 139 15.71 8.80 -1.95
CA ILE A 139 16.26 9.93 -2.70
C ILE A 139 17.66 10.26 -2.18
N SER A 140 17.83 10.32 -0.85
CA SER A 140 19.12 10.60 -0.23
C SER A 140 20.18 9.55 -0.60
N VAL A 141 19.82 8.26 -0.60
CA VAL A 141 20.74 7.17 -0.93
C VAL A 141 21.03 7.12 -2.43
N ALA A 142 20.01 7.26 -3.27
CA ALA A 142 20.18 7.29 -4.73
C ALA A 142 21.10 8.44 -5.15
N TRP A 143 20.84 9.66 -4.67
CA TRP A 143 21.67 10.82 -4.97
C TRP A 143 23.13 10.62 -4.50
N PHE A 144 23.31 10.07 -3.30
CA PHE A 144 24.65 9.79 -2.80
C PHE A 144 25.41 8.76 -3.65
N LEU A 145 24.72 7.71 -4.13
CA LEU A 145 25.34 6.66 -4.94
C LEU A 145 25.66 7.15 -6.36
N PHE A 146 24.73 7.86 -7.00
CA PHE A 146 24.84 8.20 -8.43
C PHE A 146 25.51 9.57 -8.68
N GLU A 147 25.27 10.58 -7.85
CA GLU A 147 25.80 11.93 -8.07
C GLU A 147 27.07 12.21 -7.25
N ILE A 148 27.16 11.71 -6.01
CA ILE A 148 28.32 12.00 -5.13
C ILE A 148 29.43 10.96 -5.30
N LEU A 149 29.07 9.68 -5.27
CA LEU A 149 30.04 8.60 -5.46
C LEU A 149 30.30 8.29 -6.94
N GLU A 150 29.48 8.84 -7.86
CA GLU A 150 29.53 8.56 -9.30
C GLU A 150 29.68 7.05 -9.58
N TRP A 151 28.92 6.22 -8.85
CA TRP A 151 29.12 4.77 -8.87
C TRP A 151 28.59 4.19 -10.19
N ASP A 152 29.48 4.18 -11.18
CA ASP A 152 29.38 3.67 -12.56
C ASP A 152 27.93 3.43 -13.07
N GLY A 153 27.27 4.51 -13.46
CA GLY A 153 25.87 4.51 -13.94
C GLY A 153 25.62 3.86 -15.30
N ASN A 154 26.64 3.27 -15.94
CA ASN A 154 26.56 2.79 -17.33
C ASN A 154 26.59 1.27 -17.49
N ASP A 155 26.79 0.52 -16.41
CA ASP A 155 26.94 -0.93 -16.51
C ASP A 155 25.61 -1.63 -16.27
N GLU A 156 25.09 -2.25 -17.33
CA GLU A 156 23.97 -3.19 -17.26
C GLU A 156 24.32 -4.33 -16.27
N PHE A 157 23.30 -4.82 -15.55
CA PHE A 157 23.44 -5.93 -14.62
C PHE A 157 24.25 -7.10 -15.26
N PRO A 158 25.29 -7.65 -14.60
CA PRO A 158 25.43 -7.79 -13.16
C PRO A 158 26.38 -6.80 -12.44
N SER A 159 27.05 -5.85 -13.10
CA SER A 159 27.97 -4.92 -12.40
C SER A 159 27.25 -4.00 -11.40
N ASN A 160 25.94 -3.78 -11.60
CA ASN A 160 25.14 -2.82 -10.85
C ASN A 160 24.63 -3.35 -9.48
N LEU A 161 24.97 -4.59 -9.09
CA LEU A 161 24.58 -5.19 -7.79
C LEU A 161 25.01 -4.33 -6.59
N SER A 162 26.11 -3.60 -6.72
CA SER A 162 26.66 -2.69 -5.73
C SER A 162 25.78 -1.49 -5.41
N THR A 163 25.08 -0.92 -6.41
CA THR A 163 24.11 0.17 -6.19
C THR A 163 22.72 -0.39 -5.85
N MET A 164 22.43 -1.59 -6.36
CA MET A 164 21.17 -2.32 -6.16
C MET A 164 20.96 -2.75 -4.70
N LEU A 165 22.00 -3.30 -4.07
CA LEU A 165 21.93 -3.80 -2.70
C LEU A 165 21.57 -2.71 -1.68
N PRO A 166 22.18 -1.50 -1.71
CA PRO A 166 21.71 -0.37 -0.91
C PRO A 166 20.24 -0.06 -1.13
N LEU A 167 19.78 0.10 -2.38
CA LEU A 167 18.39 0.44 -2.69
C LEU A 167 17.41 -0.63 -2.22
N LEU A 168 17.74 -1.92 -2.39
CA LEU A 168 16.99 -3.04 -1.85
C LEU A 168 16.95 -3.01 -0.32
N GLY A 169 18.09 -2.69 0.32
CA GLY A 169 18.19 -2.51 1.76
C GLY A 169 17.26 -1.40 2.27
N VAL A 170 17.20 -0.26 1.57
CA VAL A 170 16.28 0.82 1.92
C VAL A 170 14.83 0.38 1.73
N ALA A 171 14.50 -0.33 0.63
CA ALA A 171 13.15 -0.82 0.37
C ALA A 171 12.65 -1.77 1.48
N LEU A 172 13.49 -2.71 1.89
CA LEU A 172 13.18 -3.63 3.00
C LEU A 172 13.09 -2.90 4.34
N PHE A 173 13.96 -1.93 4.60
CA PHE A 173 13.95 -1.18 5.86
C PHE A 173 12.72 -0.27 5.97
N ALA A 174 12.33 0.39 4.88
CA ALA A 174 11.11 1.19 4.83
C ALA A 174 9.84 0.34 4.86
N SER A 175 9.84 -0.83 4.20
CA SER A 175 8.81 -1.84 4.34
C SER A 175 8.61 -2.21 5.82
N HIS A 176 9.71 -2.50 6.53
CA HIS A 176 9.68 -2.79 7.96
C HIS A 176 9.13 -1.62 8.80
N PHE A 177 9.60 -0.40 8.56
CA PHE A 177 9.14 0.80 9.28
C PHE A 177 7.65 1.10 9.04
N ALA A 178 7.19 0.99 7.79
CA ALA A 178 5.78 1.15 7.43
C ALA A 178 4.89 0.15 8.19
N ARG A 179 5.39 -1.07 8.44
CA ARG A 179 4.69 -2.07 9.23
C ARG A 179 4.61 -1.71 10.70
N GLU A 180 5.69 -1.22 11.31
CA GLU A 180 5.67 -0.77 12.71
C GLU A 180 4.64 0.35 12.92
N MET A 181 4.46 1.19 11.90
CA MET A 181 3.50 2.29 11.90
C MET A 181 2.07 1.88 11.52
N ASP A 182 1.83 0.60 11.20
CA ASP A 182 0.54 0.08 10.74
C ASP A 182 -0.01 0.84 9.50
N ALA A 183 0.91 1.23 8.62
CA ALA A 183 0.63 2.05 7.45
C ALA A 183 0.31 1.14 6.25
N TYR A 184 -0.81 1.40 5.58
CA TYR A 184 -1.41 0.53 4.56
C TYR A 184 -0.96 0.90 3.16
N VAL A 185 -0.99 2.19 2.84
CA VAL A 185 -0.70 2.70 1.49
C VAL A 185 0.81 2.87 1.31
N SER A 186 1.46 3.42 2.32
CA SER A 186 2.89 3.72 2.29
C SER A 186 3.82 2.51 2.30
N HIS A 187 3.33 1.31 2.62
CA HIS A 187 4.13 0.09 2.66
C HIS A 187 4.73 -0.26 1.29
N ASN A 188 3.95 -0.09 0.21
CA ASN A 188 4.34 -0.49 -1.14
C ASN A 188 4.24 0.64 -2.17
N LEU A 189 3.26 1.54 -2.01
CA LEU A 189 2.99 2.59 -3.01
C LEU A 189 4.08 3.67 -3.03
N SER A 190 4.69 3.96 -1.88
CA SER A 190 5.76 4.96 -1.74
C SER A 190 6.99 4.59 -2.57
N TRP A 191 7.37 3.31 -2.54
CA TRP A 191 8.52 2.78 -3.27
C TRP A 191 8.26 2.78 -4.77
N VAL A 192 7.15 2.22 -5.23
CA VAL A 192 6.94 2.10 -6.67
C VAL A 192 6.67 3.44 -7.34
N LEU A 193 5.90 4.35 -6.71
CA LEU A 193 5.65 5.68 -7.28
C LEU A 193 6.93 6.49 -7.47
N TRP A 194 7.90 6.34 -6.58
CA TRP A 194 9.16 7.09 -6.63
C TRP A 194 10.28 6.33 -7.35
N PHE A 195 10.19 5.01 -7.46
CA PHE A 195 11.14 4.22 -8.24
C PHE A 195 11.06 4.53 -9.73
N PHE A 196 9.86 4.77 -10.29
CA PHE A 196 9.71 5.17 -11.69
C PHE A 196 10.47 6.46 -12.05
N PRO A 197 10.23 7.61 -11.40
CA PRO A 197 10.95 8.84 -11.72
C PRO A 197 12.44 8.75 -11.38
N LEU A 198 12.85 7.98 -10.37
CA LEU A 198 14.27 7.73 -10.08
C LEU A 198 14.94 6.84 -11.14
N GLY A 199 14.24 5.83 -11.64
CA GLY A 199 14.70 4.99 -12.74
C GLY A 199 14.97 5.82 -13.99
N PHE A 200 14.05 6.70 -14.37
CA PHE A 200 14.27 7.63 -15.49
C PHE A 200 15.37 8.66 -15.25
N ALA A 201 15.68 8.99 -14.00
CA ALA A 201 16.73 9.98 -13.68
C ALA A 201 18.14 9.37 -13.72
N TYR A 202 18.29 8.08 -13.40
CA TYR A 202 19.61 7.45 -13.18
C TYR A 202 19.88 6.22 -14.06
N CYS A 203 18.92 5.78 -14.88
CA CYS A 203 19.08 4.60 -15.72
C CYS A 203 18.54 4.88 -17.13
N ASP A 204 19.42 4.82 -18.12
CA ASP A 204 19.07 4.97 -19.53
C ASP A 204 18.52 3.66 -20.16
N SER A 205 18.50 2.55 -19.41
CA SER A 205 18.05 1.23 -19.88
C SER A 205 16.65 0.90 -19.40
N GLU A 206 15.71 0.76 -20.34
CA GLU A 206 14.33 0.37 -20.01
C GLU A 206 14.26 -1.02 -19.35
N PHE A 207 15.10 -1.92 -19.84
CA PHE A 207 15.28 -3.26 -19.28
C PHE A 207 15.87 -3.21 -17.87
N GLY A 208 16.92 -2.41 -17.68
CA GLY A 208 17.64 -2.30 -16.40
C GLY A 208 16.73 -1.82 -15.25
N TYR A 209 15.89 -0.80 -15.49
CA TYR A 209 14.97 -0.33 -14.46
C TYR A 209 13.85 -1.34 -14.18
N ALA A 210 13.27 -1.99 -15.20
CA ALA A 210 12.16 -2.93 -15.02
C ALA A 210 12.59 -4.20 -14.29
N PHE A 211 13.80 -4.68 -14.58
CA PHE A 211 14.43 -5.79 -13.87
C PHE A 211 14.71 -5.44 -12.42
N SER A 212 15.18 -4.23 -12.19
CA SER A 212 15.45 -3.71 -10.86
C SER A 212 14.19 -3.64 -9.98
N LEU A 213 13.12 -3.07 -10.52
CA LEU A 213 11.81 -3.04 -9.87
C LEU A 213 11.30 -4.46 -9.55
N SER A 214 11.49 -5.40 -10.47
CA SER A 214 11.06 -6.80 -10.28
C SER A 214 11.77 -7.47 -9.10
N ILE A 215 13.08 -7.26 -8.93
CA ILE A 215 13.84 -7.82 -7.79
C ILE A 215 13.31 -7.31 -6.46
N ILE A 216 13.16 -5.98 -6.33
CA ILE A 216 12.66 -5.34 -5.11
C ILE A 216 11.27 -5.90 -4.76
N MET A 217 10.44 -6.07 -5.77
CA MET A 217 9.07 -6.54 -5.58
C MET A 217 9.01 -8.01 -5.20
N VAL A 218 9.86 -8.86 -5.77
CA VAL A 218 10.04 -10.24 -5.29
C VAL A 218 10.44 -10.27 -3.82
N ALA A 219 11.35 -9.39 -3.39
CA ALA A 219 11.77 -9.31 -1.99
C ALA A 219 10.62 -8.87 -1.06
N LEU A 220 9.84 -7.86 -1.46
CA LEU A 220 8.66 -7.41 -0.70
C LEU A 220 7.55 -8.49 -0.64
N VAL A 221 7.36 -9.26 -1.71
CA VAL A 221 6.45 -10.42 -1.72
C VAL A 221 6.95 -11.52 -0.78
N ALA A 222 8.25 -11.80 -0.78
CA ALA A 222 8.82 -12.80 0.12
C ALA A 222 8.60 -12.43 1.59
N GLU A 223 8.74 -11.16 1.96
CA GLU A 223 8.40 -10.69 3.31
C GLU A 223 6.91 -10.90 3.66
N MET A 224 6.00 -10.63 2.71
CA MET A 224 4.57 -10.86 2.90
C MET A 224 4.23 -12.35 3.06
N VAL A 225 4.86 -13.23 2.27
CA VAL A 225 4.67 -14.69 2.38
C VAL A 225 5.21 -15.19 3.73
N TRP A 226 6.36 -14.68 4.18
CA TRP A 226 6.85 -14.96 5.53
C TRP A 226 5.81 -14.53 6.57
N GLU A 227 5.26 -13.32 6.46
CA GLU A 227 4.24 -12.84 7.39
C GLU A 227 2.98 -13.72 7.39
N TRP A 228 2.49 -14.11 6.21
CA TRP A 228 1.35 -15.02 6.09
C TRP A 228 1.59 -16.31 6.90
N SER A 229 2.82 -16.82 6.83
CA SER A 229 3.24 -18.03 7.55
C SER A 229 3.34 -17.86 9.07
N SER A 230 3.42 -16.62 9.57
CA SER A 230 3.67 -16.30 10.98
C SER A 230 2.38 -16.22 11.80
N ASP A 231 2.25 -17.02 12.86
CA ASP A 231 1.03 -17.10 13.66
C ASP A 231 0.90 -16.02 14.75
N SER A 232 1.93 -15.19 14.97
CA SER A 232 1.93 -14.16 16.03
C SER A 232 1.55 -12.75 15.56
N ARG A 233 1.25 -12.58 14.27
CA ARG A 233 1.15 -11.25 13.63
C ARG A 233 -0.26 -10.64 13.66
N PRO A 234 -0.40 -9.30 13.75
CA PRO A 234 -1.70 -8.61 13.81
C PRO A 234 -2.47 -8.63 12.49
N SER A 235 -3.79 -8.39 12.54
CA SER A 235 -4.70 -8.51 11.38
C SER A 235 -4.58 -7.43 10.31
N SER A 236 -3.89 -6.32 10.58
CA SER A 236 -3.69 -5.25 9.61
C SER A 236 -2.86 -5.64 8.38
N SER A 237 -2.07 -6.71 8.49
CA SER A 237 -1.35 -7.39 7.42
C SER A 237 -2.19 -7.72 6.19
N GLY A 238 -3.48 -8.04 6.36
CA GLY A 238 -4.33 -8.45 5.24
C GLY A 238 -4.54 -7.36 4.19
N VAL A 239 -4.51 -6.09 4.59
CA VAL A 239 -4.68 -4.95 3.67
C VAL A 239 -3.38 -4.67 2.91
N GLN A 240 -2.25 -4.72 3.60
CA GLN A 240 -0.91 -4.59 3.00
C GLN A 240 -0.70 -5.67 1.93
N ALA A 241 -1.15 -6.90 2.22
CA ALA A 241 -1.10 -7.99 1.28
C ALA A 241 -1.96 -7.75 0.02
N VAL A 242 -3.21 -7.29 0.15
CA VAL A 242 -4.07 -6.98 -1.01
C VAL A 242 -3.44 -5.90 -1.89
N MET A 243 -2.88 -4.85 -1.29
CA MET A 243 -2.17 -3.81 -2.03
C MET A 243 -0.93 -4.37 -2.74
N GLN A 244 -0.15 -5.23 -2.08
CA GLN A 244 0.97 -5.93 -2.73
C GLN A 244 0.52 -6.78 -3.92
N GLY A 245 -0.65 -7.39 -3.82
CA GLY A 245 -1.33 -8.06 -4.92
C GLY A 245 -1.57 -7.22 -6.16
N MET A 246 -2.18 -6.05 -5.94
CA MET A 246 -2.43 -5.09 -7.00
C MET A 246 -1.11 -4.62 -7.64
N MET A 247 -0.09 -4.40 -6.80
CA MET A 247 1.24 -4.02 -7.29
C MET A 247 1.88 -5.11 -8.15
N LEU A 248 1.81 -6.38 -7.73
CA LEU A 248 2.27 -7.50 -8.55
C LEU A 248 1.58 -7.54 -9.91
N GLY A 249 0.28 -7.25 -9.95
CA GLY A 249 -0.46 -7.14 -11.21
C GLY A 249 0.06 -6.03 -12.11
N ILE A 250 0.34 -4.85 -11.55
CA ILE A 250 0.90 -3.70 -12.30
C ILE A 250 2.29 -4.03 -12.86
N ILE A 251 3.15 -4.68 -12.07
CA ILE A 251 4.50 -5.05 -12.51
C ILE A 251 4.48 -6.15 -13.55
N ALA A 252 3.60 -7.14 -13.41
CA ALA A 252 3.43 -8.15 -14.44
C ALA A 252 2.98 -7.54 -15.78
N TRP A 253 2.27 -6.41 -15.76
CA TRP A 253 1.97 -5.63 -16.97
C TRP A 253 3.18 -4.87 -17.49
N ILE A 254 3.92 -4.15 -16.63
CA ILE A 254 5.14 -3.44 -17.03
C ILE A 254 6.16 -4.42 -17.62
N SER A 255 6.25 -5.62 -17.04
CA SER A 255 7.18 -6.64 -17.49
C SER A 255 6.81 -7.18 -18.88
N LEU A 256 5.51 -7.25 -19.23
CA LEU A 256 5.13 -7.55 -20.62
C LEU A 256 5.75 -6.52 -21.58
N PHE A 257 5.56 -5.23 -21.32
CA PHE A 257 6.07 -4.17 -22.20
C PHE A 257 7.59 -4.14 -22.34
N VAL A 258 8.33 -4.63 -21.33
CA VAL A 258 9.80 -4.53 -21.32
C VAL A 258 10.49 -5.83 -21.77
N TYR A 259 9.91 -7.00 -21.47
CA TYR A 259 10.53 -8.29 -21.77
C TYR A 259 9.95 -8.99 -23.00
N GLU A 260 8.81 -8.55 -23.53
CA GLU A 260 8.29 -9.07 -24.79
C GLU A 260 9.24 -8.79 -25.95
N ASP A 261 9.78 -7.57 -26.02
CA ASP A 261 10.78 -7.17 -27.01
C ASP A 261 12.11 -7.94 -26.85
N TRP A 262 12.42 -8.42 -25.64
CA TRP A 262 13.67 -9.14 -25.36
C TRP A 262 13.68 -10.58 -25.90
N LEU A 263 12.52 -11.24 -25.98
CA LEU A 263 12.42 -12.62 -26.47
C LEU A 263 12.15 -12.73 -27.98
N GLU A 264 12.07 -11.59 -28.68
CA GLU A 264 11.84 -11.47 -30.15
C GLU A 264 10.55 -12.14 -30.67
N ILE A 265 9.75 -12.77 -29.80
CA ILE A 265 8.53 -13.52 -30.13
C ILE A 265 7.45 -13.12 -29.12
N GLY A 266 6.40 -12.44 -29.61
CA GLY A 266 5.43 -11.70 -28.80
C GLY A 266 4.67 -12.54 -27.77
N TYR A 267 4.45 -13.83 -28.05
CA TYR A 267 3.69 -14.71 -27.14
C TYR A 267 4.53 -15.46 -26.09
N ILE A 268 5.87 -15.58 -26.22
CA ILE A 268 6.66 -16.47 -25.34
C ILE A 268 6.69 -15.95 -23.90
N TYR A 269 7.02 -14.67 -23.72
CA TYR A 269 7.09 -14.07 -22.39
C TYR A 269 5.73 -14.08 -21.64
N PRO A 270 4.60 -13.68 -22.27
CA PRO A 270 3.28 -13.84 -21.66
C PRO A 270 2.94 -15.29 -21.28
N VAL A 271 3.27 -16.26 -22.13
CA VAL A 271 3.05 -17.69 -21.83
C VAL A 271 3.89 -18.14 -20.63
N LEU A 272 5.16 -17.75 -20.57
CA LEU A 272 6.03 -18.07 -19.43
C LEU A 272 5.50 -17.48 -18.13
N LEU A 273 5.01 -16.24 -18.15
CA LEU A 273 4.36 -15.61 -17.00
C LEU A 273 3.13 -16.39 -16.53
N LEU A 274 2.25 -16.79 -17.46
CA LEU A 274 1.06 -17.58 -17.13
C LEU A 274 1.43 -18.96 -16.58
N VAL A 275 2.36 -19.66 -17.21
CA VAL A 275 2.82 -20.99 -16.77
C VAL A 275 3.46 -20.89 -15.39
N GLY A 276 4.36 -19.92 -15.17
CA GLY A 276 4.97 -19.66 -13.87
C GLY A 276 3.91 -19.40 -12.81
N TRP A 277 2.88 -18.63 -13.13
CA TRP A 277 1.77 -18.36 -12.23
C TRP A 277 0.95 -19.61 -11.89
N PHE A 278 0.63 -20.44 -12.87
CA PHE A 278 -0.06 -21.72 -12.65
C PHE A 278 0.75 -22.66 -11.76
N VAL A 279 2.06 -22.73 -11.96
CA VAL A 279 2.96 -23.52 -11.11
C VAL A 279 2.92 -23.02 -9.67
N VAL A 280 3.02 -21.70 -9.45
CA VAL A 280 2.94 -21.10 -8.10
C VAL A 280 1.57 -21.38 -7.47
N ALA A 281 0.47 -21.24 -8.22
CA ALA A 281 -0.88 -21.50 -7.73
C ALA A 281 -1.09 -22.98 -7.33
N GLU A 282 -0.61 -23.92 -8.16
CA GLU A 282 -0.73 -25.36 -7.88
C GLU A 282 0.16 -25.77 -6.70
N LEU A 283 1.38 -25.24 -6.59
CA LEU A 283 2.25 -25.45 -5.42
C LEU A 283 1.62 -24.88 -4.15
N ALA A 284 0.98 -23.71 -4.24
CA ALA A 284 0.33 -23.09 -3.11
C ALA A 284 -0.87 -23.91 -2.63
N LYS A 285 -1.70 -24.48 -3.51
CA LYS A 285 -2.95 -25.22 -3.20
C LYS A 285 -2.80 -26.35 -2.19
N HIS A 286 -1.61 -26.94 -2.08
CA HIS A 286 -1.31 -27.99 -1.10
C HIS A 286 -1.03 -27.48 0.32
N GLN A 287 -0.83 -26.17 0.49
CA GLN A 287 -0.70 -25.54 1.80
C GLN A 287 -2.11 -25.29 2.38
N ARG A 288 -2.29 -25.43 3.69
CA ARG A 288 -3.58 -25.11 4.33
C ARG A 288 -3.88 -23.61 4.19
N TRP A 289 -4.81 -23.25 3.30
CA TRP A 289 -5.14 -21.84 2.98
C TRP A 289 -6.01 -21.15 4.04
N ALA A 290 -6.74 -21.93 4.85
CA ALA A 290 -7.50 -21.41 5.98
C ALA A 290 -6.56 -21.17 7.16
N ARG A 291 -5.86 -20.03 7.15
CA ARG A 291 -5.11 -19.52 8.31
C ARG A 291 -5.82 -18.30 8.88
N PHE A 292 -5.64 -18.07 10.18
CA PHE A 292 -6.25 -16.95 10.87
C PHE A 292 -5.19 -16.14 11.61
N TYR A 293 -5.39 -14.83 11.69
CA TYR A 293 -4.67 -13.98 12.64
C TYR A 293 -5.07 -14.35 14.08
N PRO A 294 -4.25 -14.04 15.09
CA PRO A 294 -4.61 -14.19 16.51
C PRO A 294 -5.93 -13.50 16.87
N SER A 295 -6.27 -12.41 16.18
CA SER A 295 -7.52 -11.67 16.34
C SER A 295 -8.74 -12.35 15.68
N GLY A 296 -8.57 -13.50 15.03
CA GLY A 296 -9.63 -14.25 14.37
C GLY A 296 -9.92 -13.86 12.91
N GLY A 297 -9.21 -12.86 12.36
CA GLY A 297 -9.33 -12.48 10.95
C GLY A 297 -8.76 -13.54 10.01
N ASN A 298 -9.41 -13.78 8.86
CA ASN A 298 -8.95 -14.77 7.87
C ASN A 298 -7.73 -14.24 7.07
N LYS A 299 -6.67 -15.05 6.96
CA LYS A 299 -5.49 -14.80 6.11
C LYS A 299 -5.67 -15.29 4.66
N GLY A 300 -6.92 -15.46 4.22
CA GLY A 300 -7.28 -15.88 2.86
C GLY A 300 -6.95 -14.88 1.76
N TRP A 301 -6.20 -13.81 2.05
CA TRP A 301 -5.72 -12.84 1.08
C TRP A 301 -4.72 -13.47 0.10
N LEU A 302 -3.90 -14.43 0.51
CA LEU A 302 -2.91 -15.07 -0.38
C LEU A 302 -3.58 -15.76 -1.59
N PRO A 303 -4.67 -16.55 -1.39
CA PRO A 303 -5.52 -17.01 -2.47
C PRO A 303 -6.07 -15.89 -3.36
N VAL A 304 -6.50 -14.76 -2.79
CA VAL A 304 -7.01 -13.61 -3.57
C VAL A 304 -5.92 -13.03 -4.46
N LEU A 305 -4.68 -12.96 -3.97
CA LEU A 305 -3.53 -12.53 -4.78
C LEU A 305 -3.28 -13.45 -5.96
N LEU A 306 -3.36 -14.76 -5.73
CA LEU A 306 -3.19 -15.77 -6.78
C LEU A 306 -4.27 -15.69 -7.87
N VAL A 307 -5.48 -15.21 -7.55
CA VAL A 307 -6.54 -15.03 -8.54
C VAL A 307 -6.46 -13.66 -9.22
N LEU A 308 -5.89 -12.65 -8.55
CA LEU A 308 -5.88 -11.27 -9.05
C LEU A 308 -5.21 -11.12 -10.43
N VAL A 309 -4.17 -11.92 -10.72
CA VAL A 309 -3.49 -11.96 -12.03
C VAL A 309 -4.41 -12.39 -13.18
N PHE A 310 -5.44 -13.19 -12.93
CA PHE A 310 -6.42 -13.49 -13.98
C PHE A 310 -7.32 -12.29 -14.29
N PHE A 311 -7.51 -11.40 -13.31
CA PHE A 311 -8.26 -10.16 -13.45
C PHE A 311 -7.42 -9.01 -13.99
N THR A 312 -6.10 -9.18 -14.14
CA THR A 312 -5.27 -8.13 -14.74
C THR A 312 -5.43 -8.07 -16.26
N GLY A 313 -5.95 -9.12 -16.93
CA GLY A 313 -6.08 -9.16 -18.38
C GLY A 313 -4.89 -9.83 -19.10
N LEU A 314 -3.90 -10.31 -18.36
CA LEU A 314 -2.76 -11.10 -18.87
C LEU A 314 -3.18 -12.32 -19.74
N PRO A 315 -4.19 -13.13 -19.36
CA PRO A 315 -4.66 -14.23 -20.21
C PRO A 315 -5.25 -13.77 -21.54
N LEU A 316 -5.96 -12.63 -21.54
CA LEU A 316 -6.54 -12.05 -22.75
C LEU A 316 -5.44 -11.52 -23.67
N TYR A 317 -4.47 -10.79 -23.11
CA TYR A 317 -3.29 -10.31 -23.84
C TYR A 317 -2.52 -11.45 -24.50
N THR A 318 -2.24 -12.51 -23.73
CA THR A 318 -1.54 -13.70 -24.25
C THR A 318 -2.32 -14.36 -25.39
N GLY A 319 -3.65 -14.49 -25.26
CA GLY A 319 -4.49 -15.04 -26.31
C GLY A 319 -4.50 -14.18 -27.59
N LEU A 320 -4.46 -12.85 -27.44
CA LEU A 320 -4.32 -11.93 -28.57
C LEU A 320 -2.96 -12.08 -29.24
N GLN A 321 -1.86 -12.12 -28.48
CA GLN A 321 -0.51 -12.27 -29.07
C GLN A 321 -0.34 -13.59 -29.82
N ILE A 322 -0.84 -14.70 -29.25
CA ILE A 322 -0.87 -15.99 -29.96
C ILE A 322 -1.70 -15.88 -31.25
N SER A 323 -2.84 -15.18 -31.22
CA SER A 323 -3.67 -14.98 -32.41
C SER A 323 -3.04 -14.05 -33.45
N TYR A 324 -2.14 -13.14 -33.04
CA TYR A 324 -1.42 -12.27 -33.97
C TYR A 324 -0.29 -13.02 -34.66
N ASP A 325 0.48 -13.82 -33.92
CA ASP A 325 1.62 -14.57 -34.45
C ASP A 325 1.23 -15.85 -35.19
N PHE A 326 0.06 -16.43 -34.89
CA PHE A 326 -0.48 -17.61 -35.55
C PHE A 326 -1.88 -17.34 -36.12
N GLY A 327 -2.09 -16.23 -36.82
CA GLY A 327 -3.42 -15.85 -37.31
C GLY A 327 -4.24 -16.99 -37.96
N PRO A 328 -5.58 -16.86 -38.03
CA PRO A 328 -6.45 -17.88 -38.65
C PRO A 328 -6.06 -18.25 -40.10
N ASP A 329 -5.32 -17.39 -40.79
CA ASP A 329 -4.75 -17.62 -42.12
C ASP A 329 -3.57 -18.63 -42.13
N GLU A 330 -2.83 -18.80 -41.03
CA GLU A 330 -1.72 -19.77 -40.92
C GLU A 330 -2.12 -21.09 -40.23
N ILE A 331 -3.14 -21.08 -39.37
CA ILE A 331 -3.64 -22.31 -38.71
C ILE A 331 -4.66 -23.06 -39.61
N GLY A 332 -5.03 -22.52 -40.77
CA GLY A 332 -6.01 -23.18 -41.66
C GLY A 332 -7.38 -23.39 -40.98
N VAL A 333 -7.71 -22.57 -39.98
CA VAL A 333 -9.05 -22.59 -39.36
C VAL A 333 -9.90 -21.60 -40.16
N GLY A 334 -10.25 -22.04 -41.37
CA GLY A 334 -10.92 -21.20 -42.37
C GLY A 334 -10.80 -21.70 -43.80
N ASP A 335 -9.86 -22.60 -44.10
CA ASP A 335 -9.79 -23.33 -45.38
C ASP A 335 -10.86 -24.44 -45.41
N PHE A 336 -12.11 -24.02 -45.44
CA PHE A 336 -13.18 -24.81 -46.03
C PHE A 336 -13.51 -24.16 -47.38
N ASP A 337 -13.23 -24.89 -48.45
CA ASP A 337 -13.96 -24.74 -49.72
C ASP A 337 -15.49 -24.73 -49.48
#